data_AF-W4Q6G5-F1
#
_entry.id   AF-W4Q6G5-F1
#
_cell.length_a   1.000
_cell.length_b   1.000
_cell.length_c   1.000
_cell.angle_alpha   90.00
_cell.angle_beta   90.00
_cell.angle_gamma   90.00
#
_symmetry.space_group_name_H-M   'P 1'
#
loop_
_entity.id
_entity.type
_entity.pdbx_description
1 polymer ?
#
loop_
_entity_poly.entity_id
_entity_poly.type
_entity_poly.pdbx_seq_one_letter_code
_entity_poly.pdbx_strand_id
1 'polypeptide(L)'
;MILQSKGRKAQEELQKQNGKSINEKVLHFADIGEALVKARNEELDPFEVLEKIMPWERIVDSIEEATRLARPMDYDYLDLLVTRFSYLRKYTPVLLSKLEFRTTQASEPLLRALNVLREINNNKKRHIPEARHWILCQRDGRNMSMMKMEILIESIMN
;
A
#
# COMPACT_ATOMS: atom_id res chain seq x y z
N MET A 1 13.72 -8.91 -24.86
CA MET A 1 13.31 -7.48 -24.71
C MET A 1 11.79 -7.23 -24.65
N ILE A 2 10.92 -8.14 -25.08
CA ILE A 2 9.46 -7.88 -25.24
C ILE A 2 8.69 -7.77 -23.89
N LEU A 3 9.15 -8.41 -22.82
CA LEU A 3 8.49 -8.36 -21.50
C LEU A 3 8.67 -7.02 -20.79
N GLN A 4 9.86 -6.42 -20.88
CA GLN A 4 10.15 -5.12 -20.28
C GLN A 4 9.35 -3.99 -20.95
N SER A 5 9.21 -4.03 -22.28
CA SER A 5 8.43 -3.00 -23.00
C SER A 5 6.94 -3.07 -22.69
N LYS A 6 6.36 -4.28 -22.57
CA LYS A 6 4.96 -4.45 -22.15
C LYS A 6 4.70 -3.95 -20.72
N GLY A 7 5.61 -4.28 -19.79
CA GLY A 7 5.52 -3.81 -18.40
C GLY A 7 5.61 -2.29 -18.29
N ARG A 8 6.57 -1.67 -19.01
CA ARG A 8 6.74 -0.22 -19.04
C ARG A 8 5.51 0.49 -19.60
N LYS A 9 4.97 0.00 -20.72
CA LYS A 9 3.77 0.58 -21.34
C LYS A 9 2.53 0.48 -20.44
N ALA A 10 2.33 -0.66 -19.76
CA ALA A 10 1.22 -0.82 -18.81
C ALA A 10 1.37 0.12 -17.60
N GLN A 11 2.60 0.29 -17.11
CA GLN A 11 2.91 1.21 -16.02
C GLN A 11 2.77 2.69 -16.42
N GLU A 12 3.13 3.06 -17.65
CA GLU A 12 2.91 4.40 -18.20
C GLU A 12 1.43 4.71 -18.39
N GLU A 13 0.64 3.75 -18.88
CA GLU A 13 -0.81 3.89 -19.04
C GLU A 13 -1.50 4.05 -17.68
N LEU A 14 -1.13 3.23 -16.69
CA LEU A 14 -1.63 3.34 -15.32
C LEU A 14 -1.25 4.69 -14.69
N GLN A 15 -0.02 5.17 -14.89
CA GLN A 15 0.40 6.49 -14.43
C GLN A 15 -0.39 7.63 -15.09
N LYS A 16 -0.69 7.52 -16.39
CA LYS A 16 -1.52 8.51 -17.09
C LYS A 16 -2.95 8.53 -16.58
N GLN A 17 -3.56 7.36 -16.38
CA GLN A 17 -4.91 7.24 -15.83
C GLN A 17 -4.97 7.78 -14.41
N ASN A 18 -4.05 7.33 -13.54
CA ASN A 18 -3.93 7.84 -12.18
C ASN A 18 -3.66 9.35 -12.16
N GLY A 19 -2.81 9.87 -13.05
CA GLY A 19 -2.51 11.29 -13.15
C GLY A 19 -3.72 12.14 -13.52
N LYS A 20 -4.57 11.67 -14.44
CA LYS A 20 -5.83 12.34 -14.79
C LYS A 20 -6.80 12.37 -13.60
N SER A 21 -7.04 11.23 -12.97
CA SER A 21 -7.94 11.13 -11.82
C SER A 21 -7.44 11.93 -10.61
N ILE A 22 -6.13 11.92 -10.35
CA ILE A 22 -5.53 12.75 -9.29
C ILE A 22 -5.75 14.22 -9.59
N ASN A 23 -5.49 14.68 -10.81
CA ASN A 23 -5.68 16.08 -11.17
C ASN A 23 -7.14 16.51 -11.05
N GLU A 24 -8.09 15.67 -11.48
CA GLU A 24 -9.52 15.91 -11.31
C GLU A 24 -9.89 16.09 -9.82
N LYS A 25 -9.40 15.22 -8.93
CA LYS A 25 -9.66 15.35 -7.49
C LYS A 25 -9.01 16.57 -6.88
N VAL A 26 -7.80 16.93 -7.29
CA VAL A 26 -7.13 18.16 -6.83
C VAL A 26 -7.96 19.40 -7.20
N LEU A 27 -8.51 19.45 -8.41
CA LEU A 27 -9.41 20.53 -8.82
C LEU A 27 -10.68 20.56 -7.96
N HIS A 28 -11.33 19.42 -7.73
CA HIS A 28 -12.52 19.37 -6.87
C HIS A 28 -12.24 19.88 -5.45
N PHE A 29 -11.08 19.55 -4.86
CA PHE A 29 -10.71 20.07 -3.54
C PHE A 29 -10.37 21.55 -3.55
N ALA A 30 -9.82 22.06 -4.65
CA ALA A 30 -9.60 23.49 -4.81
C ALA A 30 -10.95 24.24 -4.85
N ASP A 31 -11.93 23.74 -5.60
CA ASP A 31 -13.27 24.32 -5.70
C ASP A 31 -14.00 24.31 -4.35
N ILE A 32 -13.94 23.19 -3.62
CA ILE A 32 -14.47 23.07 -2.25
C ILE A 32 -13.78 24.06 -1.31
N GLY A 33 -12.45 24.16 -1.38
CA GLY A 33 -11.68 25.08 -0.56
C GLY A 33 -12.02 26.55 -0.83
N GLU A 34 -12.18 26.92 -2.11
CA GLU A 34 -12.58 28.27 -2.51
C GLU A 34 -13.99 28.60 -2.00
N ALA A 35 -14.94 27.67 -2.10
CA ALA A 35 -16.27 27.86 -1.53
C ALA A 35 -16.27 28.05 -0.02
N LEU A 36 -15.45 27.28 0.71
CA LEU A 36 -15.34 27.43 2.16
C LEU A 36 -14.72 28.78 2.55
N VAL A 37 -13.72 29.25 1.80
CA VAL A 37 -13.14 30.60 1.98
C VAL A 37 -14.19 31.67 1.72
N LYS A 38 -14.98 31.53 0.64
CA LYS A 38 -16.06 32.45 0.30
C LYS A 38 -17.15 32.47 1.37
N ALA A 39 -17.61 31.30 1.82
CA ALA A 39 -18.62 31.17 2.87
C ALA A 39 -18.16 31.86 4.16
N ARG A 40 -16.87 31.72 4.52
CA ARG A 40 -16.29 32.40 5.68
C ARG A 40 -16.23 33.92 5.52
N ASN A 41 -15.86 34.41 4.33
CA ASN A 41 -15.75 35.85 4.07
C ASN A 41 -17.11 36.55 3.98
N GLU A 42 -18.12 35.85 3.47
CA GLU A 42 -19.47 36.37 3.25
C GLU A 42 -20.45 35.99 4.40
N GLU A 43 -19.95 35.36 5.46
CA GLU A 43 -20.75 34.87 6.61
C GLU A 43 -21.95 33.99 6.21
N LEU A 44 -21.77 33.17 5.17
CA LEU A 44 -22.77 32.24 4.66
C LEU A 44 -22.65 30.87 5.34
N ASP A 45 -23.74 30.09 5.32
CA ASP A 45 -23.69 28.69 5.74
C ASP A 45 -22.76 27.89 4.82
N PRO A 46 -21.67 27.28 5.34
CA PRO A 46 -20.73 26.51 4.53
C PRO A 46 -21.38 25.33 3.80
N PHE A 47 -22.37 24.66 4.39
CA PHE A 47 -23.03 23.52 3.78
C PHE A 47 -23.93 23.94 2.60
N GLU A 48 -24.64 25.07 2.72
CA GLU A 48 -25.43 25.62 1.60
C GLU A 48 -24.53 26.06 0.43
N VAL A 49 -23.35 26.59 0.70
CA VAL A 49 -22.40 26.99 -0.34
C VAL A 49 -21.80 25.77 -1.03
N LEU A 50 -21.53 24.70 -0.29
CA LEU A 50 -21.01 23.44 -0.84
C LEU A 50 -22.05 22.71 -1.70
N GLU A 51 -23.31 22.62 -1.25
CA GLU A 51 -24.40 21.99 -2.02
C GLU A 51 -24.66 22.69 -3.36
N LYS A 52 -24.37 24.00 -3.46
CA LYS A 52 -24.44 24.74 -4.72
C LYS A 52 -23.38 24.31 -5.74
N ILE A 53 -22.24 23.80 -5.30
CA ILE A 53 -21.18 23.29 -6.20
C ILE A 53 -21.53 21.86 -6.61
N MET A 54 -21.84 21.01 -5.65
CA MET A 54 -22.20 19.61 -5.90
C MET A 54 -22.99 19.02 -4.72
N PRO A 55 -23.85 18.01 -4.95
CA PRO A 55 -24.57 17.33 -3.88
C PRO A 55 -23.64 16.74 -2.82
N TRP A 56 -24.06 16.77 -1.56
CA TRP A 56 -23.26 16.30 -0.43
C TRP A 56 -22.76 14.86 -0.60
N GLU A 57 -23.62 13.97 -1.09
CA GLU A 57 -23.29 12.57 -1.35
C GLU A 57 -22.12 12.45 -2.32
N ARG A 58 -22.10 13.31 -3.35
CA ARG A 58 -21.02 13.32 -4.35
C ARG A 58 -19.71 13.86 -3.76
N ILE A 59 -19.78 14.76 -2.77
CA ILE A 59 -18.59 15.22 -2.03
C ILE A 59 -18.00 14.04 -1.27
N VAL A 60 -18.83 13.29 -0.55
CA VAL A 60 -18.40 12.10 0.21
C VAL A 60 -17.74 11.08 -0.73
N ASP A 61 -18.39 10.72 -1.83
CA ASP A 61 -17.83 9.80 -2.84
C ASP A 61 -16.49 10.30 -3.39
N SER A 62 -16.39 11.60 -3.65
CA SER A 62 -15.15 12.21 -4.17
C SER A 62 -14.01 12.17 -3.15
N ILE A 63 -14.31 12.35 -1.85
CA ILE A 63 -13.34 12.25 -0.76
C ILE A 63 -12.87 10.80 -0.60
N GLU A 64 -13.78 9.82 -0.64
CA GLU A 64 -13.41 8.41 -0.57
C GLU A 64 -12.53 7.99 -1.76
N GLU A 65 -12.89 8.42 -2.97
CA GLU A 65 -12.11 8.15 -4.17
C GLU A 65 -10.73 8.81 -4.10
N ALA A 66 -10.65 10.06 -3.66
CA ALA A 66 -9.37 10.72 -3.48
C ALA A 66 -8.51 10.06 -2.39
N THR A 67 -9.12 9.59 -1.31
CA THR A 67 -8.43 8.83 -0.24
C THR A 67 -7.87 7.52 -0.77
N ARG A 68 -8.62 6.84 -1.64
CA ARG A 68 -8.16 5.62 -2.32
C ARG A 68 -7.03 5.88 -3.32
N LEU A 69 -7.06 7.03 -4.01
CA LEU A 69 -6.02 7.44 -4.96
C LEU A 69 -4.77 7.99 -4.25
N ALA A 70 -4.92 8.57 -3.07
CA ALA A 70 -3.83 9.11 -2.27
C ALA A 70 -2.90 7.98 -1.82
N ARG A 71 -1.60 8.14 -2.12
CA ARG A 71 -0.56 7.26 -1.58
C ARG A 71 -0.15 7.74 -0.19
N PRO A 72 0.41 6.85 0.65
CA PRO A 72 1.03 7.24 1.91
C PRO A 72 2.00 8.41 1.71
N MET A 73 1.94 9.40 2.61
CA MET A 73 2.74 10.63 2.53
C MET A 73 4.26 10.39 2.53
N ASP A 74 4.70 9.25 3.05
CA ASP A 74 6.11 8.85 3.09
C ASP A 74 6.62 8.28 1.76
N TYR A 75 5.76 8.13 0.75
CA TYR A 75 6.12 7.62 -0.59
C TYR A 75 6.89 6.29 -0.54
N ASP A 76 6.59 5.43 0.43
CA ASP A 76 7.28 4.16 0.58
C ASP A 76 6.91 3.20 -0.55
N TYR A 77 7.85 2.99 -1.49
CA TYR A 77 7.70 2.13 -2.67
C TYR A 77 7.37 0.66 -2.35
N LEU A 78 7.51 0.25 -1.09
CA LEU A 78 7.12 -1.07 -0.62
C LEU A 78 5.59 -1.28 -0.68
N ASP A 79 4.79 -0.21 -0.70
CA ASP A 79 3.34 -0.27 -0.92
C ASP A 79 2.98 -0.98 -2.26
N LEU A 80 3.78 -0.77 -3.30
CA LEU A 80 3.61 -1.41 -4.61
C LEU A 80 3.90 -2.91 -4.56
N LEU A 81 4.80 -3.34 -3.66
CA LEU A 81 5.17 -4.74 -3.53
C LEU A 81 4.03 -5.57 -2.95
N VAL A 82 3.15 -4.99 -2.14
CA VAL A 82 1.96 -5.68 -1.60
C VAL A 82 1.10 -6.24 -2.74
N THR A 83 0.86 -5.45 -3.78
CA THR A 83 0.05 -5.87 -4.94
C THR A 83 0.70 -7.00 -5.76
N ARG A 84 2.02 -7.13 -5.71
CA ARG A 84 2.79 -8.15 -6.46
C ARG A 84 3.35 -9.25 -5.57
N PHE A 85 3.01 -9.26 -4.30
CA PHE A 85 3.56 -10.20 -3.33
C PHE A 85 3.23 -11.64 -3.73
N SER A 86 1.99 -11.91 -4.19
CA SER A 86 1.57 -13.23 -4.66
C SER A 86 2.41 -13.74 -5.83
N TYR A 87 2.80 -12.85 -6.74
CA TYR A 87 3.68 -13.17 -7.86
C TYR A 87 5.11 -13.47 -7.37
N LEU A 88 5.64 -12.63 -6.48
CA LEU A 88 6.97 -12.81 -5.89
C LEU A 88 7.06 -14.14 -5.11
N ARG A 89 6.02 -14.46 -4.33
CA ARG A 89 5.90 -15.64 -3.48
C ARG A 89 6.03 -16.95 -4.25
N LYS A 90 5.59 -17.00 -5.51
CA LYS A 90 5.73 -18.17 -6.40
C LYS A 90 7.19 -18.54 -6.65
N TYR A 91 8.06 -17.54 -6.76
CA TYR A 91 9.47 -17.74 -7.05
C TYR A 91 10.34 -17.83 -5.79
N THR A 92 9.86 -17.33 -4.65
CA THR A 92 10.59 -17.34 -3.38
C THR A 92 11.18 -18.71 -3.00
N PRO A 93 10.46 -19.85 -3.07
CA PRO A 93 11.05 -21.15 -2.72
C PRO A 93 12.25 -21.53 -3.59
N VAL A 94 12.15 -21.29 -4.90
CA VAL A 94 13.22 -21.58 -5.86
C VAL A 94 14.41 -20.65 -5.60
N LEU A 95 14.16 -19.36 -5.38
CA LEU A 95 15.20 -18.38 -5.10
C LEU A 95 15.98 -18.74 -3.81
N LEU A 96 15.27 -19.05 -2.73
CA LEU A 96 15.88 -19.35 -1.44
C LEU A 96 16.64 -20.68 -1.44
N SER A 97 16.23 -21.65 -2.26
CA SER A 97 16.93 -22.94 -2.38
C SER A 97 18.20 -22.86 -3.25
N LYS A 98 18.27 -21.92 -4.19
CA LYS A 98 19.40 -21.79 -5.12
C LYS A 98 20.46 -20.80 -4.68
N LEU A 99 20.10 -19.79 -3.89
CA LEU A 99 21.04 -18.80 -3.40
C LEU A 99 21.64 -19.22 -2.06
N GLU A 100 22.95 -19.07 -1.91
CA GLU A 100 23.63 -19.12 -0.62
C GLU A 100 23.65 -17.72 0.01
N PHE A 101 23.20 -17.62 1.27
CA PHE A 101 23.22 -16.37 2.01
C PHE A 101 24.29 -16.46 3.09
N ARG A 102 25.17 -15.47 3.12
CA ARG A 102 26.22 -15.31 4.14
C ARG A 102 25.99 -13.99 4.85
N THR A 103 26.30 -13.96 6.13
CA THR A 103 25.98 -12.83 6.99
C THR A 103 27.17 -12.46 7.87
N THR A 104 27.14 -11.24 8.41
CA THR A 104 28.05 -10.80 9.47
C THR A 104 27.38 -11.01 10.83
N GLN A 105 28.14 -10.95 11.93
CA GLN A 105 27.60 -11.17 13.28
C GLN A 105 26.40 -10.27 13.61
N ALA A 106 26.39 -9.02 13.12
CA ALA A 106 25.30 -8.07 13.32
C ALA A 106 24.00 -8.45 12.59
N SER A 107 24.10 -9.25 11.52
CA SER A 107 22.97 -9.64 10.67
C SER A 107 22.64 -11.14 10.77
N GLU A 108 23.20 -11.83 11.77
CA GLU A 108 22.90 -13.23 12.10
C GLU A 108 21.40 -13.51 12.28
N PRO A 109 20.61 -12.63 12.92
CA PRO A 109 19.18 -12.88 13.04
C PRO A 109 18.43 -12.95 11.70
N LEU A 110 18.89 -12.21 10.69
CA LEU A 110 18.29 -12.23 9.36
C LEU A 110 18.52 -13.58 8.67
N LEU A 111 19.72 -14.14 8.83
CA LEU A 111 20.04 -15.47 8.29
C LEU A 111 19.17 -16.55 8.95
N ARG A 112 18.94 -16.45 10.27
CA ARG A 112 18.00 -17.35 10.97
C ARG A 112 16.58 -17.25 10.41
N ALA A 113 16.07 -16.03 10.22
CA ALA A 113 14.75 -15.82 9.64
C ALA A 113 14.63 -16.44 8.24
N LEU A 114 15.68 -16.32 7.42
CA LEU A 114 15.71 -16.89 6.08
C LEU A 114 15.70 -18.42 6.08
N ASN A 115 16.40 -19.04 7.04
CA ASN A 115 16.39 -20.48 7.21
C ASN A 115 15.02 -21.02 7.64
N VAL A 116 14.31 -20.30 8.52
CA VAL A 116 12.91 -20.62 8.85
C VAL A 116 12.02 -20.51 7.61
N LEU A 117 12.17 -19.46 6.79
CA LEU A 117 11.42 -19.32 5.55
C LEU A 117 11.69 -20.46 4.55
N ARG A 118 12.94 -20.93 4.45
CA ARG A 118 13.29 -22.12 3.64
C ARG A 118 12.56 -23.36 4.13
N GLU A 119 12.57 -23.60 5.43
CA GLU A 119 11.90 -24.76 6.03
C GLU A 119 10.39 -24.73 5.75
N ILE A 120 9.74 -23.59 5.94
CA ILE A 120 8.31 -23.41 5.67
C ILE A 120 8.01 -23.68 4.19
N ASN A 121 8.85 -23.14 3.28
CA ASN A 121 8.70 -23.33 1.84
C ASN A 121 8.84 -24.79 1.41
N ASN A 122 9.83 -25.51 1.94
CA ASN A 122 10.08 -26.91 1.62
C ASN A 122 8.95 -27.80 2.15
N ASN A 123 8.46 -27.51 3.35
CA ASN A 123 7.41 -28.29 4.01
C ASN A 123 5.99 -27.92 3.55
N LYS A 124 5.83 -26.94 2.63
CA LYS A 124 4.55 -26.35 2.21
C LYS A 124 3.65 -25.96 3.40
N LYS A 125 4.27 -25.63 4.54
CA LYS A 125 3.56 -25.26 5.77
C LYS A 125 2.94 -23.89 5.57
N ARG A 126 1.68 -23.76 5.99
CA ARG A 126 0.88 -22.54 5.93
C ARG A 126 1.01 -21.68 7.19
N HIS A 127 1.48 -22.28 8.29
CA HIS A 127 1.75 -21.60 9.55
C HIS A 127 3.24 -21.40 9.76
N ILE A 128 3.58 -20.20 10.25
CA ILE A 128 4.91 -19.91 10.77
C ILE A 128 5.02 -20.62 12.12
N PRO A 129 6.07 -21.44 12.37
CA PRO A 129 6.28 -22.07 13.67
C PRO A 129 6.31 -21.00 14.76
N GLU A 130 5.65 -21.26 15.89
CA GLU A 130 5.52 -20.35 17.03
C GLU A 130 6.87 -20.25 17.81
N ALA A 131 7.90 -19.79 17.13
CA ALA A 131 9.21 -19.56 17.70
C ALA A 131 9.29 -18.11 18.18
N ARG A 132 9.10 -17.95 19.49
CA ARG A 132 9.21 -16.72 20.29
C ARG A 132 10.54 -15.99 20.12
N HIS A 133 10.80 -15.35 18.99
CA HIS A 133 11.71 -14.20 18.85
C HIS A 133 11.66 -13.69 17.39
N TRP A 134 10.57 -13.02 17.02
CA TRP A 134 10.61 -12.23 15.79
C TRP A 134 11.26 -10.89 16.14
N ILE A 135 12.29 -10.51 15.39
CA ILE A 135 12.76 -9.13 15.40
C ILE A 135 11.61 -8.32 14.85
N LEU A 136 10.99 -7.55 15.73
CA LEU A 136 10.09 -6.48 15.38
C LEU A 136 10.74 -5.64 14.28
N CYS A 137 10.11 -5.64 13.11
CA CYS A 137 10.21 -4.51 12.22
C CYS A 137 9.55 -3.33 12.96
N GLN A 138 10.30 -2.70 13.87
CA GLN A 138 9.88 -1.48 14.54
C GLN A 138 9.88 -0.37 13.48
N ARG A 139 8.71 -0.02 12.98
CA ARG A 139 8.47 1.33 12.48
C ARG A 139 7.70 2.04 13.58
N ASP A 140 8.41 2.95 14.23
CA ASP A 140 7.93 3.79 15.32
C ASP A 140 6.74 4.66 14.87
N GLY A 141 5.84 4.94 15.80
CA GLY A 141 4.99 6.13 15.76
C GLY A 141 3.65 6.06 15.03
N ARG A 142 2.73 5.22 15.52
CA ARG A 142 1.26 5.44 15.68
C ARG A 142 0.44 4.23 15.23
N ASN A 143 0.09 3.39 16.20
CA ASN A 143 -1.00 2.40 16.20
C ASN A 143 -1.27 1.65 14.88
N MET A 144 -0.76 0.43 14.77
CA MET A 144 -1.46 -0.61 14.03
C MET A 144 -1.41 -1.90 14.86
N SER A 145 -2.55 -2.23 15.46
CA SER A 145 -2.72 -3.45 16.23
C SER A 145 -2.38 -4.66 15.36
N MET A 146 -1.96 -5.74 16.02
CA MET A 146 -1.65 -7.08 15.51
C MET A 146 -2.67 -7.69 14.52
N MET A 147 -3.81 -7.04 14.32
CA MET A 147 -4.96 -7.50 13.55
C MET A 147 -4.78 -7.45 12.02
N LYS A 148 -3.84 -6.63 11.49
CA LYS A 148 -3.66 -6.51 10.02
C LYS A 148 -2.76 -7.58 9.39
N MET A 149 -1.91 -8.27 10.15
CA MET A 149 -1.08 -9.35 9.59
C MET A 149 -1.82 -10.69 9.54
N GLU A 150 -2.73 -10.97 10.48
CA GLU A 150 -3.58 -12.17 10.44
C GLU A 150 -4.53 -12.14 9.23
N ILE A 151 -5.16 -11.01 8.95
CA ILE A 151 -6.01 -10.83 7.76
C ILE A 151 -5.19 -10.97 6.46
N LEU A 152 -3.93 -10.52 6.45
CA LEU A 152 -3.06 -10.68 5.28
C LEU A 152 -2.67 -12.15 5.07
N ILE A 153 -2.43 -12.90 6.14
CA ILE A 153 -2.14 -14.34 6.07
C ILE A 153 -3.40 -15.09 5.59
N GLU A 154 -4.58 -14.79 6.12
CA GLU A 154 -5.85 -15.41 5.67
C GLU A 154 -6.20 -15.05 4.21
N SER A 155 -5.97 -13.79 3.79
CA SER A 155 -6.20 -13.36 2.41
C SER A 155 -5.18 -13.91 1.41
N ILE A 156 -4.02 -14.40 1.87
CA ILE A 156 -3.00 -15.08 1.05
C ILE A 156 -3.27 -16.60 0.99
N MET A 157 -4.13 -17.13 1.87
CA MET A 157 -4.45 -18.55 2.00
C MET A 157 -5.65 -19.02 1.18
N ASN A 158 -6.39 -18.10 0.56
CA ASN A 158 -7.48 -18.37 -0.40
C ASN A 158 -7.08 -17.99 -1.84
#